data_AF-A0A5B1BDZ4-F1
#
_entry.id   AF-A0A5B1BDZ4-F1
#
_cell.length_a   1.000
_cell.length_b   1.000
_cell.length_c   1.000
_cell.angle_alpha   90.00
_cell.angle_beta   90.00
_cell.angle_gamma   90.00
#
_symmetry.space_group_name_H-M   'P 1'
#
loop_
_entity.id
_entity.type
_entity.pdbx_description
1 polymer ?
#
loop_
_entity_poly.entity_id
_entity_poly.type
_entity_poly.pdbx_seq_one_letter_code
_entity_poly.pdbx_strand_id
1 'polypeptide(L)'
;MKSDFVKIIECFNITGIGLLTELQHSENGIPPNTQIFDSITNETWIIKKRVHHGILILDRSEKYFECETESMHVDSVFKTKSEREIAVKKELEKRGKGIYLYLLKPKNKKNKVKPEKGTELKIKRQHNTM
;
A
#
# COMPACT_ATOMS: atom_id res chain seq x y z
N MET A 1 -1.92 3.07 -15.48
CA MET A 1 -1.08 4.01 -14.71
C MET A 1 0.32 3.97 -15.29
N LYS A 2 1.10 5.05 -15.19
CA LYS A 2 2.50 5.02 -15.65
C LYS A 2 3.32 4.12 -14.71
N SER A 3 4.28 3.38 -15.26
CA SER A 3 5.31 2.72 -14.44
C SER A 3 6.09 3.78 -13.66
N ASP A 4 6.61 3.43 -12.48
CA ASP A 4 7.33 4.29 -11.53
C ASP A 4 6.50 5.33 -10.79
N PHE A 5 5.18 5.21 -10.84
CA PHE A 5 4.30 6.04 -10.02
C PHE A 5 3.45 5.15 -9.12
N VAL A 6 2.99 5.74 -8.03
CA VAL A 6 1.91 5.23 -7.19
C VAL A 6 0.87 6.32 -7.02
N LYS A 7 -0.40 5.97 -7.06
CA LYS A 7 -1.49 6.89 -6.71
C LYS A 7 -2.02 6.57 -5.33
N ILE A 8 -2.18 7.59 -4.50
CA ILE A 8 -2.81 7.46 -3.19
C ILE A 8 -4.32 7.32 -3.36
N ILE A 9 -4.87 6.18 -2.97
CA ILE A 9 -6.32 5.94 -3.00
C ILE A 9 -6.95 6.33 -1.67
N GLU A 10 -6.32 5.95 -0.56
CA GLU A 10 -6.78 6.27 0.78
C GLU A 10 -5.60 6.22 1.75
N CYS A 11 -5.62 7.04 2.79
CA CYS A 11 -4.55 7.07 3.79
C CYS A 11 -5.09 7.35 5.19
N PHE A 12 -4.76 6.46 6.13
CA PHE A 12 -5.18 6.54 7.52
C PHE A 12 -4.01 6.26 8.47
N ASN A 13 -3.98 7.00 9.58
CA ASN A 13 -2.95 6.84 10.59
C ASN A 13 -3.42 5.84 11.65
N ILE A 14 -2.60 4.85 11.96
CA ILE A 14 -2.82 3.97 13.10
C ILE A 14 -1.79 4.31 14.16
N THR A 15 -2.28 4.83 15.29
CA THR A 15 -1.46 5.20 16.44
C THR A 15 -0.57 4.02 16.85
N GLY A 16 0.73 4.28 16.99
CA GLY A 16 1.73 3.28 17.39
C GLY A 16 2.22 2.36 16.26
N ILE A 17 1.60 2.37 15.08
CA ILE A 17 1.99 1.51 13.94
C ILE A 17 2.57 2.34 12.79
N GLY A 18 1.83 3.35 12.31
CA GLY A 18 2.20 4.18 11.17
C GLY A 18 1.05 4.48 10.23
N LEU A 19 1.38 4.88 8.99
CA LEU A 19 0.38 5.27 7.98
C LEU A 19 0.00 4.05 7.14
N LEU A 20 -1.23 3.57 7.28
CA LEU A 20 -1.78 2.61 6.34
C LEU A 20 -2.30 3.36 5.12
N THR A 21 -1.90 2.90 3.94
CA THR A 21 -2.14 3.62 2.70
C THR A 21 -2.48 2.63 1.59
N GLU A 22 -3.64 2.83 0.97
CA GLU A 22 -3.99 2.15 -0.27
C GLU A 22 -3.29 2.85 -1.42
N LEU A 23 -2.39 2.10 -2.08
CA LEU A 23 -1.64 2.54 -3.24
C LEU A 23 -2.18 1.82 -4.47
N GLN A 24 -2.50 2.59 -5.51
CA GLN A 24 -2.71 2.06 -6.85
C GLN A 24 -1.39 2.10 -7.60
N HIS A 25 -0.99 0.98 -8.22
CA HIS A 25 0.17 0.91 -9.11
C HIS A 25 0.08 -0.23 -10.12
N SER A 26 0.91 -0.14 -11.16
CA SER A 26 1.10 -1.19 -12.17
C SER A 26 2.35 -2.04 -11.93
N GLU A 27 3.15 -1.72 -10.92
CA GLU A 27 4.37 -2.48 -10.58
C GLU A 27 4.05 -3.92 -10.12
N ASN A 28 5.00 -4.83 -10.32
CA ASN A 28 4.92 -6.22 -9.83
C ASN A 28 5.30 -6.30 -8.34
N GLY A 29 4.55 -5.55 -7.53
CA GLY A 29 4.83 -5.31 -6.11
C GLY A 29 5.81 -4.16 -5.89
N ILE A 30 5.82 -3.64 -4.66
CA ILE A 30 6.75 -2.57 -4.25
C ILE A 30 7.55 -3.03 -3.05
N PRO A 31 8.88 -3.22 -3.18
CA PRO A 31 9.67 -3.80 -2.11
C PRO A 31 9.76 -2.87 -0.89
N PRO A 32 9.96 -3.44 0.32
CA PRO A 32 10.29 -2.67 1.51
C PRO A 32 11.47 -1.72 1.28
N ASN A 33 11.48 -0.61 2.01
CA ASN A 33 12.47 0.47 1.93
C ASN A 33 12.47 1.29 0.63
N THR A 34 11.58 0.97 -0.33
CA THR A 34 11.30 1.84 -1.47
C THR A 34 10.88 3.23 -0.99
N GLN A 35 11.48 4.27 -1.58
CA GLN A 35 11.09 5.66 -1.36
C GLN A 35 10.07 6.08 -2.41
N ILE A 36 8.94 6.63 -1.96
CA ILE A 36 7.96 7.31 -2.81
C ILE A 36 7.93 8.79 -2.42
N PHE A 37 7.90 9.68 -3.39
CA PHE A 37 7.98 11.12 -3.12
C PHE A 37 7.06 11.94 -4.01
N ASP A 38 6.58 13.04 -3.44
CA ASP A 38 5.84 14.06 -4.16
C ASP A 38 6.83 14.99 -4.86
N SER A 39 6.72 15.14 -6.18
CA SER A 39 7.62 16.02 -6.94
C SER A 39 7.39 17.51 -6.71
N ILE A 40 6.23 17.90 -6.15
CA ILE A 40 5.89 19.30 -5.89
C ILE A 40 6.43 19.72 -4.52
N THR A 41 6.09 18.97 -3.48
CA THR A 41 6.47 19.29 -2.10
C THR A 41 7.83 18.72 -1.68
N ASN A 42 8.38 17.79 -2.48
CA ASN A 42 9.58 17.00 -2.17
C ASN A 42 9.45 16.15 -0.89
N GLU A 43 8.23 16.00 -0.38
CA GLU A 43 7.96 15.11 0.74
C GLU A 43 8.16 13.65 0.32
N THR A 44 8.78 12.86 1.21
CA THR A 44 9.15 11.48 0.92
C THR A 44 8.63 10.55 2.01
N TRP A 45 8.04 9.44 1.59
CA TRP A 45 7.65 8.32 2.42
C TRP A 45 8.43 7.07 2.02
N ILE A 46 8.54 6.14 2.96
CA ILE A 46 9.22 4.86 2.78
C ILE A 46 8.20 3.75 2.96
N ILE A 47 8.12 2.86 1.98
CA ILE A 47 7.37 1.60 2.09
C ILE A 47 8.00 0.78 3.22
N LYS A 48 7.23 0.48 4.26
CA LYS A 48 7.68 -0.44 5.33
C LYS A 48 7.46 -1.88 4.93
N LYS A 49 6.24 -2.19 4.51
CA LYS A 49 5.78 -3.56 4.23
C LYS A 49 4.42 -3.54 3.57
N ARG A 50 4.10 -4.63 2.87
CA ARG A 50 2.75 -4.91 2.37
C ARG A 50 1.82 -5.25 3.54
N VAL A 51 0.56 -4.86 3.44
CA VAL A 51 -0.50 -5.21 4.40
C VAL A 51 -1.57 -6.04 3.67
N HIS A 52 -1.59 -7.34 3.91
CA HIS A 52 -2.57 -8.25 3.31
C HIS A 52 -3.91 -8.18 4.05
N HIS A 53 -4.99 -8.54 3.37
CA HIS A 53 -6.29 -8.68 4.01
C HIS A 53 -6.49 -10.15 4.42
N GLY A 54 -6.68 -10.39 5.72
CA GLY A 54 -6.88 -11.74 6.27
C GLY A 54 -7.99 -12.51 5.57
N ILE A 55 -9.06 -11.83 5.16
CA ILE A 55 -10.16 -12.43 4.40
C ILE A 55 -9.71 -13.03 3.06
N LEU A 56 -8.78 -12.39 2.35
CA LEU A 56 -8.27 -12.91 1.08
C LEU A 56 -7.24 -14.01 1.29
N ILE A 57 -6.49 -13.97 2.40
CA ILE A 57 -5.58 -15.05 2.78
C ILE A 57 -6.37 -16.33 3.06
N LEU A 58 -7.42 -16.23 3.87
CA LEU A 58 -8.28 -17.36 4.23
C LEU A 58 -8.98 -17.96 3.00
N ASP A 59 -9.36 -17.12 2.04
CA ASP A 59 -9.98 -17.53 0.78
C ASP A 59 -8.95 -17.99 -0.28
N ARG A 60 -7.65 -17.98 0.06
CA ARG A 60 -6.52 -18.32 -0.85
C ARG A 60 -6.53 -17.52 -2.15
N SER A 61 -7.05 -16.30 -2.10
CA SER A 61 -7.24 -15.41 -3.24
C SER A 61 -6.39 -14.15 -3.17
N GLU A 62 -5.56 -14.00 -2.12
CA GLU A 62 -4.64 -12.88 -2.00
C GLU A 62 -3.51 -12.98 -3.05
N LYS A 63 -3.08 -11.82 -3.55
CA LYS A 63 -1.95 -11.72 -4.47
C LYS A 63 -0.66 -11.43 -3.71
N TYR A 64 0.37 -12.22 -4.00
CA TYR A 64 1.71 -12.07 -3.44
C TYR A 64 2.71 -11.70 -4.53
N PHE A 65 3.67 -10.85 -4.18
CA PHE A 65 4.76 -10.44 -5.05
C PHE A 65 6.08 -10.83 -4.41
N GLU A 66 6.98 -11.45 -5.17
CA GLU A 66 8.25 -11.98 -4.65
C GLU A 66 9.16 -10.90 -4.05
N CYS A 67 9.06 -9.66 -4.55
CA CYS A 67 9.85 -8.53 -4.05
C CYS A 67 9.36 -7.96 -2.71
N GLU A 68 8.14 -8.32 -2.27
CA GLU A 68 7.52 -7.83 -1.04
C GLU A 68 7.89 -8.73 0.15
N THR A 69 9.18 -8.70 0.51
CA THR A 69 9.76 -9.63 1.49
C THR A 69 9.33 -9.38 2.93
N GLU A 70 8.73 -8.23 3.23
CA GLU A 70 8.11 -7.94 4.52
C GLU A 70 6.62 -7.69 4.35
N SER A 71 5.81 -8.35 5.18
CA SER A 71 4.36 -8.15 5.20
C SER A 71 3.77 -8.25 6.61
N MET A 72 2.54 -7.79 6.74
CA MET A 72 1.63 -8.08 7.85
C MET A 72 0.23 -8.29 7.30
N HIS A 73 -0.73 -8.66 8.13
CA HIS A 73 -2.13 -8.71 7.73
C HIS A 73 -3.02 -7.90 8.68
N VAL A 74 -4.18 -7.53 8.16
CA VAL A 74 -5.28 -7.01 8.96
C VAL A 74 -6.47 -7.95 8.85
N ASP A 75 -7.04 -8.27 9.99
CA ASP A 75 -8.25 -9.08 10.07
C ASP A 75 -9.48 -8.19 10.14
N SER A 76 -10.57 -8.71 9.59
CA SER A 76 -11.88 -8.08 9.64
C SER A 76 -12.87 -9.05 10.26
N VAL A 77 -13.70 -8.53 11.16
CA VAL A 77 -14.75 -9.31 11.82
C VAL A 77 -16.08 -9.00 11.12
N PHE A 78 -16.82 -10.05 10.77
CA PHE A 78 -18.12 -9.94 10.09
C PHE A 78 -19.20 -10.57 10.96
N LYS A 79 -20.39 -9.98 10.95
CA LYS A 79 -21.54 -10.53 11.68
C LYS A 79 -22.19 -11.66 10.90
N THR A 80 -22.13 -11.61 9.58
CA THR A 80 -22.76 -12.59 8.70
C THR A 80 -21.83 -13.07 7.59
N LYS A 81 -22.15 -14.24 7.03
CA LYS A 81 -21.46 -14.77 5.85
C LYS A 81 -21.58 -13.85 4.63
N SER A 82 -22.77 -13.28 4.40
CA SER A 82 -23.02 -12.37 3.27
C SER A 82 -22.16 -11.09 3.36
N GLU A 83 -22.01 -10.51 4.55
CA GLU A 83 -21.10 -9.37 4.75
C GLU A 83 -19.65 -9.71 4.39
N ARG A 84 -19.17 -10.90 4.79
CA ARG A 84 -17.83 -11.39 4.44
C ARG A 84 -17.69 -11.55 2.93
N GLU A 85 -18.65 -12.17 2.26
CA GLU A 85 -18.63 -12.37 0.80
C GLU A 85 -18.59 -11.03 0.04
N ILE A 86 -19.36 -10.04 0.49
CA ILE A 86 -19.32 -8.68 -0.06
C ILE A 86 -17.94 -8.04 0.14
N ALA A 87 -17.34 -8.20 1.31
CA ALA A 87 -16.01 -7.65 1.60
C ALA A 87 -14.92 -8.29 0.74
N VAL A 88 -14.95 -9.62 0.59
CA VAL A 88 -14.03 -10.36 -0.30
C VAL A 88 -14.13 -9.85 -1.73
N LYS A 89 -15.36 -9.74 -2.26
CA LYS A 89 -15.59 -9.22 -3.62
C LYS A 89 -15.01 -7.81 -3.79
N LYS A 90 -15.25 -6.91 -2.85
CA LYS A 90 -14.72 -5.53 -2.89
C LYS A 90 -13.19 -5.50 -2.89
N GLU A 91 -12.55 -6.33 -2.06
CA GLU A 91 -11.09 -6.39 -2.02
C GLU A 91 -10.49 -7.02 -3.29
N LEU A 92 -11.14 -8.03 -3.87
CA LEU A 92 -10.72 -8.59 -5.16
C LEU A 92 -10.86 -7.58 -6.31
N GLU A 93 -11.95 -6.79 -6.33
CA GLU A 93 -12.11 -5.70 -7.29
C GLU A 93 -10.98 -4.66 -7.20
N LYS A 94 -10.48 -4.38 -5.99
CA LYS A 94 -9.30 -3.53 -5.79
C LYS A 94 -8.05 -4.14 -6.41
N ARG A 95 -7.81 -5.45 -6.26
CA ARG A 95 -6.63 -6.12 -6.87
C ARG A 95 -6.68 -6.07 -8.39
N GLY A 96 -7.86 -6.25 -8.98
CA GLY A 96 -8.08 -6.06 -10.42
C GLY A 96 -7.75 -4.64 -10.91
N LYS A 97 -7.82 -3.65 -10.03
CA LYS A 97 -7.47 -2.24 -10.31
C LYS A 97 -6.02 -1.88 -9.94
N GLY A 98 -5.23 -2.86 -9.50
CA GLY A 98 -3.85 -2.65 -9.03
C GLY A 98 -3.76 -1.90 -7.70
N ILE A 99 -4.79 -2.00 -6.86
CA ILE A 99 -4.84 -1.32 -5.56
C ILE A 99 -4.46 -2.29 -4.45
N TYR A 100 -3.47 -1.91 -3.66
CA TYR A 100 -2.88 -2.71 -2.60
C TYR A 100 -2.61 -1.82 -1.38
N LEU A 101 -2.74 -2.40 -0.19
CA LEU A 101 -2.54 -1.71 1.09
C LEU A 101 -1.08 -1.85 1.57
N TYR A 102 -0.46 -0.75 1.96
CA TYR A 102 0.91 -0.72 2.46
C TYR A 102 0.99 0.05 3.77
N LEU A 103 1.98 -0.29 4.58
CA LEU A 103 2.39 0.53 5.70
C LEU A 103 3.49 1.49 5.23
N LEU A 104 3.27 2.79 5.42
CA LEU A 104 4.21 3.85 5.13
C LEU A 104 4.75 4.46 6.43
N LYS A 105 6.00 4.93 6.36
CA LYS A 105 6.53 5.90 7.32
C LYS A 105 7.03 7.14 6.58
N PRO A 106 6.91 8.34 7.16
CA PRO A 106 7.62 9.50 6.62
C PRO A 106 9.13 9.26 6.71
N LYS A 107 9.88 9.70 5.69
CA LYS A 107 11.35 9.64 5.73
C LYS A 107 11.91 10.56 6.83
N ASN A 108 11.35 11.76 6.94
CA ASN A 108 11.66 12.69 8.03
C ASN A 108 10.67 12.48 9.17
N LYS A 109 11.14 12.06 10.35
CA LYS A 109 10.29 11.82 11.54
C LYS A 109 9.53 13.07 12.02
N LYS A 110 10.01 14.27 11.68
CA LYS A 110 9.32 15.53 11.96
C LYS A 110 8.17 15.81 10.99
N ASN A 111 8.14 15.13 9.84
CA ASN A 111 7.06 15.28 8.88
C ASN A 111 5.81 14.55 9.40
N LYS A 112 4.79 15.33 9.77
CA LYS A 112 3.48 14.83 10.19
C LYS A 112 2.47 14.79 9.04
N VAL A 113 2.87 15.26 7.85
CA VAL A 113 2.00 15.33 6.69
C VAL A 113 1.78 13.91 6.16
N LYS A 114 0.49 13.55 6.06
CA LYS A 114 0.05 12.34 5.38
C LYS A 114 -0.07 12.64 3.89
N PRO A 115 0.25 11.70 3.00
CA PRO A 115 0.05 11.92 1.58
C PRO A 115 -1.44 12.11 1.29
N GLU A 116 -1.77 13.11 0.48
CA GLU A 116 -3.15 13.44 0.16
C GLU A 116 -3.78 12.41 -0.79
N LYS A 117 -5.08 12.19 -0.63
CA LYS A 117 -5.85 11.31 -1.50
C LYS A 117 -5.87 11.87 -2.92
N GLY A 118 -5.61 11.01 -3.90
CA GLY A 118 -5.57 11.36 -5.31
C GLY A 118 -4.19 11.77 -5.80
N THR A 119 -3.25 12.07 -4.91
CA THR A 119 -1.88 12.46 -5.28
C THR A 119 -1.14 11.30 -5.96
N GLU A 120 -0.37 11.63 -6.99
CA GLU A 120 0.56 10.71 -7.64
C GLU A 120 1.98 10.97 -7.10
N LEU A 121 2.60 9.92 -6.55
CA LEU A 121 3.95 9.95 -6.03
C LEU A 121 4.88 9.16 -6.96
N LYS A 122 6.10 9.65 -7.14
CA LYS A 122 7.15 8.96 -7.91
C LYS A 122 7.86 7.94 -7.06
N ILE A 123 8.13 6.77 -7.62
CA ILE A 123 9.01 5.76 -7.03
C ILE A 123 10.45 6.18 -7.30
N LYS A 124 11.23 6.36 -6.23
CA LYS A 124 12.65 6.67 -6.33
C LYS A 124 13.41 5.37 -6.60
N ARG A 125 13.76 5.13 -7.87
CA ARG A 125 14.68 4.04 -8.23
C ARG A 125 16.04 4.32 -7.61
N GLN A 126 16.65 3.31 -6.99
CA GLN A 126 18.09 3.36 -6.73
C GLN A 126 18.76 3.33 -8.10
N HIS A 127 19.53 4.36 -8.44
CA HIS A 127 20.50 4.21 -9.51
C HIS A 127 21.50 3.16 -9.00
N ASN A 128 21.44 1.96 -9.56
CA ASN A 128 22.60 1.08 -9.56
C ASN A 128 23.67 1.83 -10.35
N THR A 129 24.48 2.63 -9.67
CA THR A 129 25.87 2.80 -10.09
C THR A 129 26.50 1.42 -9.97
N MET A 130 26.50 0.70 -11.10
CA MET A 130 27.49 -0.32 -11.37
C MET A 130 28.86 0.34 -11.47
#